data_AF-A0A2V8RLV7-F1
#
_entry.id   AF-A0A2V8RLV7-F1
#
_cell.length_a   1.000
_cell.length_b   1.000
_cell.length_c   1.000
_cell.angle_alpha   90.00
_cell.angle_beta   90.00
_cell.angle_gamma   90.00
#
_symmetry.space_group_name_H-M   'P 1'
#
loop_
_entity.id
_entity.type
_entity.pdbx_description
1 polymer ?
#
loop_
_entity_poly.entity_id
_entity_poly.type
_entity_poly.pdbx_seq_one_letter_code
_entity_poly.pdbx_strand_id
1 'polypeptide(L)'
;MKRELGICMAGLEEAIESYVRLVASRFRHVRYLEIGVASGQTLVGVTDIMRECARLWTSFGVDLPDGYSLERNAILQRANALGIPAMIIEMNDSMLSVFPRNNHITVFLKAAQPFIETNLEETVELALIDGCHGKDCVEKEFYLLEKKVPAGGIVMCHDFGQDSVGEPQLHCGTGDALGACRALGLLDGSRKGWKHLATVIGDKERNGRDLGVFERL
;
A
#
# COMPACT_ATOMS: atom_id res chain seq x y z
N MET A 1 -8.99 21.43 4.00
CA MET A 1 -9.87 20.25 3.97
C MET A 1 -9.03 19.05 4.36
N LYS A 2 -9.50 18.18 5.26
CA LYS A 2 -8.81 16.89 5.50
C LYS A 2 -8.93 16.06 4.22
N ARG A 3 -7.84 15.42 3.81
CA ARG A 3 -7.88 14.43 2.71
C ARG A 3 -8.72 13.26 3.17
N GLU A 4 -9.54 12.71 2.28
CA GLU A 4 -10.27 11.47 2.51
C GLU A 4 -9.56 10.35 1.76
N LEU A 5 -9.22 9.27 2.46
CA LEU A 5 -8.64 8.07 1.88
C LEU A 5 -9.75 7.07 1.49
N GLY A 6 -9.36 5.93 0.93
CA GLY A 6 -10.27 4.95 0.33
C GLY A 6 -11.15 4.19 1.30
N ILE A 7 -11.65 3.04 0.81
CA ILE A 7 -12.59 2.18 1.53
C ILE A 7 -12.00 1.82 2.89
N CYS A 8 -12.80 1.98 3.94
CA CYS A 8 -12.41 1.62 5.30
C CYS A 8 -11.15 2.32 5.86
N MET A 9 -10.75 3.48 5.31
CA MET A 9 -9.58 4.23 5.75
C MET A 9 -9.88 5.41 6.69
N ALA A 10 -11.15 5.60 7.08
CA ALA A 10 -11.55 6.73 7.91
C ALA A 10 -10.78 6.76 9.24
N GLY A 11 -10.26 7.93 9.61
CA GLY A 11 -9.50 8.13 10.85
C GLY A 11 -8.00 7.82 10.73
N LEU A 12 -7.54 7.26 9.60
CA LEU A 12 -6.12 6.94 9.38
C LEU A 12 -5.34 8.08 8.71
N GLU A 13 -6.01 9.13 8.25
CA GLU A 13 -5.45 10.08 7.30
C GLU A 13 -4.28 10.89 7.87
N GLU A 14 -4.41 11.36 9.11
CA GLU A 14 -3.34 12.12 9.80
C GLU A 14 -2.10 11.24 10.07
N ALA A 15 -2.31 9.96 10.41
CA ALA A 15 -1.23 9.04 10.67
C ALA A 15 -0.48 8.68 9.38
N ILE A 16 -1.21 8.33 8.33
CA ILE A 16 -0.63 8.04 7.00
C ILE A 16 0.15 9.26 6.50
N GLU A 17 -0.40 10.47 6.61
CA GLU A 17 0.32 11.70 6.24
C GLU A 17 1.62 11.85 7.04
N SER A 18 1.59 11.60 8.35
CA SER A 18 2.78 11.67 9.20
C SER A 18 3.87 10.70 8.76
N TYR A 19 3.51 9.45 8.40
CA TYR A 19 4.47 8.45 7.93
C TYR A 19 4.99 8.74 6.53
N VAL A 20 4.16 9.25 5.62
CA VAL A 20 4.60 9.71 4.30
C VAL A 20 5.64 10.82 4.43
N ARG A 21 5.38 11.82 5.28
CA ARG A 21 6.32 12.93 5.55
C ARG A 21 7.61 12.43 6.20
N LEU A 22 7.51 11.45 7.11
CA LEU A 22 8.68 10.82 7.73
C LEU A 22 9.57 10.14 6.69
N VAL A 23 9.00 9.32 5.80
CA VAL A 23 9.74 8.67 4.71
C VAL A 23 10.34 9.73 3.76
N ALA A 24 9.57 10.75 3.38
CA ALA A 24 10.06 11.84 2.53
C ALA A 24 11.24 12.63 3.15
N SER A 25 11.29 12.73 4.48
CA SER A 25 12.43 13.37 5.17
C SER A 25 13.72 12.54 5.12
N ARG A 26 13.62 11.23 4.86
CA ARG A 26 14.73 10.27 4.88
C ARG A 26 15.30 9.97 3.50
N PHE A 27 14.44 9.99 2.47
CA PHE A 27 14.80 9.57 1.13
C PHE A 27 14.72 10.72 0.13
N ARG A 28 15.73 10.80 -0.75
CA ARG A 28 15.72 11.77 -1.86
C ARG A 28 14.61 11.47 -2.87
N HIS A 29 14.32 10.19 -3.09
CA HIS A 29 13.26 9.69 -3.95
C HIS A 29 12.37 8.78 -3.10
N VAL A 30 11.09 9.08 -3.04
CA VAL A 30 10.10 8.22 -2.40
C VAL A 30 9.32 7.47 -3.47
N ARG A 31 9.47 6.15 -3.52
CA ARG A 31 8.62 5.25 -4.30
C ARG A 31 7.58 4.62 -3.38
N TYR A 32 6.31 4.81 -3.74
CA TYR A 32 5.17 4.25 -3.03
C TYR A 32 4.54 3.13 -3.85
N LEU A 33 4.25 2.01 -3.20
CA LEU A 33 3.49 0.90 -3.76
C LEU A 33 2.22 0.64 -2.93
N GLU A 34 1.07 0.69 -3.59
CA GLU A 34 -0.22 0.24 -3.04
C GLU A 34 -0.61 -1.10 -3.67
N ILE A 35 -0.82 -2.12 -2.84
CA ILE A 35 -1.41 -3.39 -3.24
C ILE A 35 -2.90 -3.31 -2.93
N GLY A 36 -3.77 -3.55 -3.91
CA GLY A 36 -5.22 -3.32 -3.78
C GLY A 36 -5.56 -1.85 -3.93
N VAL A 37 -5.86 -1.42 -5.17
CA VAL A 37 -6.02 0.00 -5.50
C VAL A 37 -7.48 0.42 -5.44
N ALA A 38 -8.41 -0.49 -5.77
CA ALA A 38 -9.84 -0.22 -5.82
C ALA A 38 -10.15 1.03 -6.69
N SER A 39 -10.73 2.08 -6.10
CA SER A 39 -11.03 3.35 -6.78
C SER A 39 -9.84 4.33 -6.85
N GLY A 40 -8.68 3.94 -6.31
CA GLY A 40 -7.44 4.72 -6.25
C GLY A 40 -7.50 5.91 -5.31
N GLN A 41 -8.50 5.99 -4.43
CA GLN A 41 -8.63 7.13 -3.52
C GLN A 41 -7.46 7.19 -2.52
N THR A 42 -7.04 6.05 -1.96
CA THR A 42 -5.86 5.99 -1.09
C THR A 42 -4.58 6.27 -1.89
N LEU A 43 -4.40 5.58 -3.03
CA LEU A 43 -3.24 5.78 -3.90
C LEU A 43 -3.03 7.25 -4.25
N VAL A 44 -4.05 7.90 -4.80
CA VAL A 44 -4.00 9.32 -5.19
C VAL A 44 -3.81 10.23 -3.97
N GLY A 45 -4.46 9.93 -2.84
CA GLY A 45 -4.33 10.69 -1.60
C GLY A 45 -2.91 10.67 -1.03
N VAL A 46 -2.28 9.49 -1.00
CA VAL A 46 -0.87 9.33 -0.58
C VAL A 46 0.07 10.01 -1.57
N THR A 47 -0.15 9.87 -2.87
CA THR A 47 0.65 10.56 -3.89
C THR A 47 0.56 12.09 -3.74
N ASP A 48 -0.62 12.64 -3.43
CA ASP A 48 -0.78 14.07 -3.22
C ASP A 48 0.05 14.58 -2.03
N ILE A 49 0.09 13.81 -0.93
CA ILE A 49 0.96 14.12 0.21
C ILE A 49 2.44 14.04 -0.20
N MET A 50 2.84 12.98 -0.90
CA MET A 50 4.21 12.82 -1.41
C MET A 50 4.62 13.99 -2.31
N ARG A 51 3.72 14.50 -3.15
CA ARG A 51 3.97 15.65 -4.01
C ARG A 51 4.27 16.92 -3.23
N GLU A 52 3.69 17.09 -2.04
CA GLU A 52 3.95 18.24 -1.17
C GLU A 52 5.29 18.17 -0.45
N CYS A 53 5.75 16.96 -0.08
CA CYS A 53 6.88 16.80 0.84
C CYS A 53 8.12 16.12 0.24
N ALA A 54 8.00 15.37 -0.85
CA ALA A 54 9.11 14.67 -1.47
C ALA A 54 9.66 15.45 -2.68
N ARG A 55 11.00 15.54 -2.77
CA ARG A 55 11.69 16.20 -3.89
C ARG A 55 11.51 15.44 -5.21
N LEU A 56 11.52 14.11 -5.14
CA LEU A 56 11.25 13.21 -6.24
C LEU A 56 10.34 12.12 -5.71
N TRP A 57 9.27 11.83 -6.44
CA TRP A 57 8.33 10.81 -6.01
C TRP A 57 7.88 9.96 -7.19
N THR A 58 7.52 8.72 -6.89
CA THR A 58 6.76 7.90 -7.82
C THR A 58 5.77 7.01 -7.08
N SER A 59 4.60 6.79 -7.65
CA SER A 59 3.59 5.93 -7.04
C SER A 59 3.12 4.85 -8.00
N PHE A 60 3.02 3.63 -7.50
CA PHE A 60 2.44 2.50 -8.23
C PHE A 60 1.31 1.88 -7.44
N GLY A 61 0.28 1.50 -8.17
CA GLY A 61 -0.76 0.63 -7.67
C GLY A 61 -0.68 -0.72 -8.36
N VAL A 62 -1.04 -1.80 -7.67
CA VAL A 62 -1.22 -3.12 -8.28
C VAL A 62 -2.58 -3.67 -7.87
N ASP A 63 -3.37 -4.06 -8.86
CA ASP A 63 -4.70 -4.62 -8.65
C ASP A 63 -4.98 -5.72 -9.70
N LEU A 64 -5.95 -6.59 -9.43
CA LEU A 64 -6.38 -7.58 -10.40
C LEU A 64 -7.11 -6.90 -11.57
N PRO A 65 -6.99 -7.40 -12.82
CA PRO A 65 -7.73 -6.85 -13.96
C PRO A 65 -9.24 -6.75 -13.73
N ASP A 66 -9.79 -7.71 -12.99
CA ASP A 66 -11.20 -7.84 -12.59
C ASP A 66 -11.37 -7.71 -11.06
N GLY A 67 -10.54 -6.88 -10.41
CA GLY A 67 -10.61 -6.62 -8.97
C GLY A 67 -12.00 -6.13 -8.55
N TYR A 68 -12.49 -6.62 -7.42
CA TYR A 68 -13.88 -6.44 -6.97
C TYR A 68 -14.35 -4.98 -6.92
N SER A 69 -13.47 -4.08 -6.46
CA SER A 69 -13.73 -2.66 -6.28
C SER A 69 -12.91 -1.78 -7.22
N LEU A 70 -12.32 -2.36 -8.27
CA LEU A 70 -11.47 -1.63 -9.20
C LEU A 70 -12.29 -0.67 -10.08
N GLU A 71 -12.04 0.63 -9.94
CA GLU A 71 -12.70 1.66 -10.73
C GLU A 71 -11.67 2.45 -11.56
N ARG A 72 -11.27 1.87 -12.70
CA ARG A 72 -10.22 2.43 -13.59
C ARG A 72 -10.43 3.91 -13.93
N ASN A 73 -11.67 4.30 -14.25
CA ASN A 73 -11.99 5.69 -14.59
C ASN A 73 -11.89 6.63 -13.39
N ALA A 74 -12.28 6.18 -12.19
CA ALA A 74 -12.20 6.98 -10.97
C ALA A 74 -10.75 7.31 -10.62
N ILE A 75 -9.84 6.35 -10.77
CA ILE A 75 -8.39 6.55 -10.56
C ILE A 75 -7.87 7.70 -11.44
N LEU A 76 -8.13 7.62 -12.75
CA LEU A 76 -7.66 8.63 -13.71
C LEU A 76 -8.30 10.00 -13.47
N GLN A 77 -9.60 10.05 -13.16
CA GLN A 77 -10.31 11.30 -12.87
C GLN A 77 -9.77 11.97 -11.61
N ARG A 78 -9.51 11.22 -10.54
CA ARG A 78 -8.96 11.73 -9.27
C ARG A 78 -7.55 12.29 -9.47
N ALA A 79 -6.69 11.54 -10.16
CA ALA A 79 -5.34 12.00 -10.48
C ALA A 79 -5.39 13.29 -11.34
N ASN A 80 -6.22 13.31 -12.37
CA ASN A 80 -6.40 14.47 -13.24
C ASN A 80 -6.94 15.71 -12.49
N ALA A 81 -7.87 15.53 -11.54
CA ALA A 81 -8.40 16.62 -10.71
C ALA A 81 -7.32 17.30 -9.87
N LEU A 82 -6.23 16.58 -9.54
CA LEU A 82 -5.07 17.12 -8.85
C LEU A 82 -3.95 17.55 -9.81
N GLY A 83 -4.11 17.40 -11.13
CA GLY A 83 -3.05 17.65 -12.10
C GLY A 83 -1.89 16.64 -12.03
N ILE A 84 -2.15 15.44 -11.54
CA ILE A 84 -1.17 14.35 -11.43
C ILE A 84 -1.28 13.45 -12.67
N PRO A 85 -0.20 13.29 -13.46
CA PRO A 85 -0.17 12.32 -14.56
C PRO A 85 -0.39 10.90 -14.04
N ALA A 86 -1.34 10.19 -14.66
CA ALA A 86 -1.66 8.81 -14.30
C ALA A 86 -1.89 7.94 -15.53
N MET A 87 -1.55 6.66 -15.42
CA MET A 87 -1.85 5.66 -16.44
C MET A 87 -2.15 4.30 -15.82
N ILE A 88 -2.89 3.49 -16.56
CA ILE A 88 -3.22 2.11 -16.19
C ILE A 88 -2.62 1.20 -17.27
N ILE A 89 -1.93 0.14 -16.85
CA ILE A 89 -1.24 -0.81 -17.72
C ILE A 89 -1.77 -2.21 -17.42
N GLU A 90 -2.38 -2.84 -18.42
CA GLU A 90 -2.64 -4.27 -18.40
C GLU A 90 -1.33 -5.03 -18.65
N MET A 91 -0.88 -5.77 -17.64
CA MET A 91 0.34 -6.54 -17.77
C MET A 91 0.06 -7.90 -18.35
N ASN A 92 0.90 -8.32 -19.30
CA ASN A 92 0.97 -9.69 -19.76
C ASN A 92 2.31 -10.32 -19.32
N ASP A 93 2.40 -11.65 -19.40
CA ASP A 93 3.57 -12.40 -18.93
C ASP A 93 4.87 -12.10 -19.72
N SER A 94 4.78 -11.43 -20.87
CA SER A 94 5.94 -11.04 -21.68
C SER A 94 6.56 -9.70 -21.27
N MET A 95 5.88 -8.92 -20.43
CA MET A 95 6.45 -7.68 -19.89
C MET A 95 7.41 -8.03 -18.75
N LEU A 96 8.71 -7.93 -19.03
CA LEU A 96 9.76 -8.35 -18.08
C LEU A 96 10.04 -7.29 -17.01
N SER A 97 9.99 -6.00 -17.35
CA SER A 97 10.22 -4.92 -16.39
C SER A 97 9.32 -3.72 -16.65
N VAL A 98 8.99 -3.02 -15.57
CA VAL A 98 8.26 -1.75 -15.64
C VAL A 98 9.19 -0.65 -15.19
N PHE A 99 9.25 0.43 -15.99
CA PHE A 99 9.98 1.65 -15.66
C PHE A 99 8.99 2.74 -15.28
N PRO A 100 8.64 2.80 -14.00
CA PRO A 100 8.06 3.98 -13.40
C PRO A 100 8.56 5.32 -13.92
N ARG A 101 7.66 6.21 -14.31
CA ARG A 101 8.01 7.61 -14.58
C ARG A 101 8.01 8.38 -13.28
N ASN A 102 9.03 9.18 -13.03
CA ASN A 102 9.01 10.10 -11.90
C ASN A 102 7.82 11.05 -12.00
N ASN A 103 7.29 11.44 -10.83
CA ASN A 103 6.16 12.33 -10.66
C ASN A 103 4.91 11.85 -11.43
N HIS A 104 4.66 10.53 -11.35
CA HIS A 104 3.59 9.85 -12.07
C HIS A 104 2.95 8.78 -11.17
N ILE A 105 1.66 8.51 -11.41
CA ILE A 105 0.95 7.34 -10.87
C ILE A 105 0.84 6.29 -11.97
N THR A 106 1.31 5.07 -11.73
CA THR A 106 1.07 3.95 -12.66
C THR A 106 0.37 2.80 -11.95
N VAL A 107 -0.80 2.42 -12.42
CA VAL A 107 -1.51 1.25 -11.91
C VAL A 107 -1.28 0.07 -12.85
N PHE A 108 -0.77 -1.03 -12.31
CA PHE A 108 -0.53 -2.26 -13.03
C PHE A 108 -1.66 -3.25 -12.73
N LEU A 109 -2.29 -3.76 -13.78
CA LEU A 109 -3.33 -4.76 -13.65
C LEU A 109 -2.72 -6.15 -13.74
N LYS A 110 -2.40 -6.72 -12.57
CA LYS A 110 -1.76 -8.02 -12.34
C LYS A 110 -1.93 -8.42 -10.87
N ALA A 111 -1.88 -9.70 -10.57
CA ALA A 111 -1.76 -10.13 -9.17
C ALA A 111 -0.47 -9.55 -8.53
N ALA A 112 -0.59 -9.10 -7.28
CA ALA A 112 0.49 -8.39 -6.57
C ALA A 112 1.76 -9.24 -6.40
N GLN A 113 1.60 -10.50 -5.99
CA GLN A 113 2.74 -11.39 -5.74
C GLN A 113 3.63 -11.58 -6.99
N PRO A 114 3.12 -12.02 -8.15
CA PRO A 114 3.96 -12.15 -9.34
C PRO A 114 4.48 -10.80 -9.84
N PHE A 115 3.76 -9.69 -9.64
CA PHE A 115 4.28 -8.35 -9.95
C PHE A 115 5.53 -8.02 -9.11
N ILE A 116 5.48 -8.20 -7.79
CA ILE A 116 6.60 -7.89 -6.90
C ILE A 116 7.80 -8.83 -7.17
N GLU A 117 7.51 -10.10 -7.47
CA GLU A 117 8.54 -11.12 -7.77
C GLU A 117 9.28 -10.86 -9.08
N THR A 118 8.55 -10.48 -10.14
CA THR A 118 9.10 -10.50 -11.51
C THR A 118 9.24 -9.13 -12.16
N ASN A 119 8.41 -8.16 -11.79
CA ASN A 119 8.31 -6.89 -12.51
C ASN A 119 8.83 -5.68 -11.73
N LEU A 120 8.75 -5.72 -10.39
CA LEU A 120 9.24 -4.65 -9.53
C LEU A 120 10.76 -4.76 -9.35
N GLU A 121 11.54 -4.12 -10.23
CA GLU A 121 13.00 -4.10 -10.13
C GLU A 121 13.50 -3.12 -9.04
N GLU A 122 12.79 -2.01 -8.88
CA GLU A 122 13.15 -0.90 -7.99
C GLU A 122 12.86 -1.20 -6.51
N THR A 123 13.49 -0.41 -5.62
CA THR A 123 13.11 -0.36 -4.20
C THR A 123 11.76 0.34 -4.02
N VAL A 124 11.10 0.10 -2.89
CA VAL A 124 9.91 0.85 -2.48
C VAL A 124 10.11 1.36 -1.06
N GLU A 125 10.22 2.68 -0.92
CA GLU A 125 10.48 3.32 0.38
C GLU A 125 9.21 3.36 1.26
N LEU A 126 8.03 3.28 0.64
CA LEU A 126 6.74 3.18 1.30
C LEU A 126 5.89 2.11 0.60
N ALA A 127 5.27 1.22 1.35
CA ALA A 127 4.31 0.26 0.81
C ALA A 127 3.06 0.17 1.68
N LEU A 128 1.91 -0.06 1.04
CA LEU A 128 0.64 -0.37 1.67
C LEU A 128 0.12 -1.71 1.15
N ILE A 129 -0.07 -2.66 2.06
CA ILE A 129 -0.75 -3.93 1.81
C ILE A 129 -2.23 -3.72 2.12
N ASP A 130 -3.05 -3.61 1.07
CA ASP A 130 -4.50 -3.37 1.13
C ASP A 130 -5.28 -4.15 0.05
N GLY A 131 -4.69 -5.25 -0.44
CA GLY A 131 -5.29 -6.11 -1.46
C GLY A 131 -6.21 -7.14 -0.83
N CYS A 132 -5.65 -8.31 -0.56
CA CYS A 132 -6.37 -9.34 0.19
C CYS A 132 -5.78 -9.47 1.59
N HIS A 133 -6.63 -9.29 2.60
CA HIS A 133 -6.23 -9.31 4.01
C HIS A 133 -6.20 -10.71 4.62
N GLY A 134 -6.34 -11.75 3.79
CA GLY A 134 -6.17 -13.15 4.22
C GLY A 134 -4.74 -13.42 4.67
N LYS A 135 -4.59 -14.27 5.69
CA LYS A 135 -3.30 -14.49 6.37
C LYS A 135 -2.13 -14.80 5.42
N ASP A 136 -2.26 -15.87 4.61
CA ASP A 136 -1.22 -16.30 3.67
C ASP A 136 -0.90 -15.23 2.61
N CYS A 137 -1.93 -14.46 2.25
CA CYS A 137 -1.91 -13.44 1.22
C CYS A 137 -1.04 -12.25 1.71
N VAL A 138 -1.29 -11.77 2.94
CA VAL A 138 -0.49 -10.74 3.63
C VAL A 138 0.93 -11.24 3.94
N GLU A 139 1.09 -12.47 4.44
CA GLU A 139 2.41 -13.03 4.78
C GLU A 139 3.35 -13.06 3.58
N LYS A 140 2.84 -13.52 2.43
CA LYS A 140 3.62 -13.62 1.21
C LYS A 140 3.96 -12.25 0.63
N GLU A 141 3.02 -11.31 0.61
CA GLU A 141 3.27 -9.94 0.14
C GLU A 141 4.32 -9.24 1.00
N PHE A 142 4.23 -9.36 2.33
CA PHE A 142 5.25 -8.81 3.23
C PHE A 142 6.63 -9.43 2.97
N TYR A 143 6.72 -10.76 2.83
CA TYR A 143 7.98 -11.45 2.54
C TYR A 143 8.63 -10.99 1.23
N LEU A 144 7.82 -10.68 0.22
CA LEU A 144 8.31 -10.15 -1.05
C LEU A 144 8.77 -8.69 -0.92
N LEU A 145 7.99 -7.85 -0.25
CA LEU A 145 8.33 -6.46 0.02
C LEU A 145 9.58 -6.32 0.88
N GLU A 146 9.85 -7.27 1.78
CA GLU A 146 11.04 -7.23 2.64
C GLU A 146 12.36 -7.17 1.85
N LYS A 147 12.36 -7.69 0.63
CA LYS A 147 13.51 -7.66 -0.28
C LYS A 147 13.63 -6.35 -1.07
N LYS A 148 12.60 -5.52 -1.03
CA LYS A 148 12.43 -4.30 -1.83
C LYS A 148 12.43 -3.02 -1.00
N VAL A 149 12.14 -3.12 0.30
CA VAL A 149 12.09 -1.99 1.22
C VAL A 149 13.48 -1.74 1.83
N PRO A 150 14.10 -0.56 1.60
CA PRO A 150 15.39 -0.22 2.19
C PRO A 150 15.27 0.11 3.68
N ALA A 151 16.39 0.13 4.39
CA ALA A 151 16.44 0.61 5.78
C ALA A 151 15.89 2.05 5.88
N GLY A 152 15.04 2.29 6.88
CA GLY A 152 14.25 3.52 7.07
C GLY A 152 12.93 3.56 6.29
N GLY A 153 12.68 2.59 5.41
CA GLY A 153 11.42 2.43 4.67
C GLY A 153 10.30 1.84 5.54
N ILE A 154 9.05 2.03 5.10
CA ILE A 154 7.85 1.67 5.86
C ILE A 154 6.94 0.75 5.05
N VAL A 155 6.42 -0.29 5.70
CA VAL A 155 5.31 -1.12 5.22
C VAL A 155 4.12 -0.92 6.14
N MET A 156 2.96 -0.66 5.56
CA MET A 156 1.69 -0.54 6.26
C MET A 156 0.78 -1.71 5.87
N CYS A 157 0.07 -2.29 6.83
CA CYS A 157 -0.91 -3.35 6.59
C CYS A 157 -2.28 -2.85 7.03
N HIS A 158 -3.24 -2.77 6.11
CA HIS A 158 -4.64 -2.42 6.40
C HIS A 158 -5.41 -3.64 6.94
N ASP A 159 -6.61 -3.41 7.48
CA ASP A 159 -7.44 -4.40 8.19
C ASP A 159 -6.67 -5.16 9.29
N PHE A 160 -5.80 -4.44 9.98
CA PHE A 160 -4.89 -4.99 11.00
C PHE A 160 -5.57 -5.15 12.39
N GLY A 161 -6.84 -4.80 12.52
CA GLY A 161 -7.58 -4.81 13.78
C GLY A 161 -8.08 -6.21 14.17
N GLN A 162 -8.28 -6.44 15.48
CA GLN A 162 -8.90 -7.69 15.96
C GLN A 162 -10.34 -7.85 15.46
N ASP A 163 -11.02 -6.74 15.18
CA ASP A 163 -12.35 -6.63 14.59
C ASP A 163 -12.38 -6.95 13.08
N SER A 164 -11.22 -7.01 12.41
CA SER A 164 -11.10 -7.44 11.01
C SER A 164 -10.83 -8.94 10.88
N VAL A 165 -10.51 -9.64 11.97
CA VAL A 165 -10.22 -11.08 11.95
C VAL A 165 -11.50 -11.88 11.73
N GLY A 166 -11.50 -12.72 10.71
CA GLY A 166 -12.66 -13.54 10.31
C GLY A 166 -13.62 -12.84 9.35
N GLU A 167 -13.40 -11.57 9.03
CA GLU A 167 -14.22 -10.85 8.05
C GLU A 167 -14.12 -11.50 6.66
N PRO A 168 -15.22 -11.59 5.88
CA PRO A 168 -15.20 -12.24 4.58
C PRO A 168 -14.22 -11.59 3.60
N GLN A 169 -13.44 -12.43 2.92
CA GLN A 169 -12.50 -12.03 1.88
C GLN A 169 -12.74 -12.87 0.62
N LEU A 170 -12.90 -12.22 -0.53
CA LEU A 170 -13.29 -12.90 -1.78
C LEU A 170 -12.26 -13.93 -2.26
N HIS A 171 -10.98 -13.69 -2.01
CA HIS A 171 -9.90 -14.57 -2.47
C HIS A 171 -9.54 -15.67 -1.44
N CYS A 172 -9.28 -15.30 -0.18
CA CYS A 172 -8.75 -16.22 0.84
C CYS A 172 -9.83 -16.70 1.84
N GLY A 173 -11.11 -16.36 1.63
CA GLY A 173 -12.26 -16.74 2.47
C GLY A 173 -12.47 -15.81 3.66
N THR A 174 -11.45 -15.63 4.50
CA THR A 174 -11.49 -14.75 5.68
C THR A 174 -10.22 -13.90 5.83
N GLY A 175 -10.35 -12.70 6.37
CA GLY A 175 -9.25 -11.80 6.70
C GLY A 175 -8.59 -12.15 8.04
N ASP A 176 -7.26 -11.99 8.12
CA ASP A 176 -6.46 -12.08 9.36
C ASP A 176 -5.09 -11.42 9.17
N ALA A 177 -5.07 -10.13 8.79
CA ALA A 177 -3.82 -9.38 8.63
C ALA A 177 -3.05 -9.24 9.95
N LEU A 178 -3.77 -9.15 11.08
CA LEU A 178 -3.20 -9.16 12.42
C LEU A 178 -2.43 -10.45 12.71
N GLY A 179 -3.06 -11.61 12.45
CA GLY A 179 -2.46 -12.93 12.63
C GLY A 179 -1.30 -13.18 11.69
N ALA A 180 -1.35 -12.67 10.45
CA ALA A 180 -0.21 -12.69 9.52
C ALA A 180 0.99 -11.95 10.11
N CYS A 181 0.82 -10.70 10.53
CA CYS A 181 1.92 -9.90 11.07
C CYS A 181 2.47 -10.49 12.39
N ARG A 182 1.60 -11.11 13.21
CA ARG A 182 2.03 -11.86 14.40
C ARG A 182 2.90 -13.06 14.01
N ALA A 183 2.47 -13.87 13.05
CA ALA A 183 3.20 -15.05 12.58
C ALA A 183 4.53 -14.69 11.91
N LEU A 184 4.60 -13.53 11.25
CA LEU A 184 5.84 -12.99 10.68
C LEU A 184 6.86 -12.53 11.72
N GLY A 185 6.48 -12.44 13.01
CA GLY A 185 7.33 -11.94 14.09
C GLY A 185 7.44 -10.42 14.16
N LEU A 186 6.50 -9.69 13.54
CA LEU A 186 6.54 -8.22 13.47
C LEU A 186 6.09 -7.55 14.77
N LEU A 187 5.25 -8.22 15.57
CA LEU A 187 4.63 -7.64 16.77
C LEU A 187 5.42 -7.90 18.05
N ASP A 188 6.20 -8.98 18.09
CA ASP A 188 7.05 -9.34 19.23
C ASP A 188 8.53 -8.98 19.00
N GLY A 189 8.84 -8.40 17.83
CA GLY A 189 10.21 -8.02 17.44
C GLY A 189 11.12 -9.21 17.12
N SER A 190 10.58 -10.43 16.96
CA SER A 190 11.38 -11.60 16.60
C SER A 190 11.86 -11.56 15.15
N ARG A 191 11.19 -10.79 14.27
CA ARG A 191 11.66 -10.57 12.89
C ARG A 191 12.81 -9.57 12.84
N LYS A 192 14.02 -10.07 12.61
CA LYS A 192 15.25 -9.24 12.54
C LYS A 192 15.17 -8.17 11.45
N GLY A 193 15.62 -6.97 11.80
CA GLY A 193 15.65 -5.82 10.88
C GLY A 193 14.30 -5.15 10.67
N TRP A 194 13.29 -5.46 11.50
CA TRP A 194 11.98 -4.81 11.46
C TRP A 194 11.57 -4.33 12.84
N LYS A 195 10.79 -3.26 12.86
CA LYS A 195 10.22 -2.68 14.06
C LYS A 195 8.76 -2.32 13.83
N HIS A 196 7.88 -2.76 14.73
CA HIS A 196 6.52 -2.23 14.82
C HIS A 196 6.56 -0.80 15.38
N LEU A 197 6.08 0.16 14.59
CA LEU A 197 6.03 1.56 15.00
C LEU A 197 4.74 1.91 15.71
N ALA A 198 3.60 1.46 15.16
CA ALA A 198 2.29 1.77 15.72
C ALA A 198 1.21 0.81 15.20
N THR A 199 0.16 0.71 16.00
CA THR A 199 -1.17 0.34 15.54
C THR A 199 -1.99 1.62 15.53
N VAL A 200 -2.45 2.05 14.36
CA VAL A 200 -3.32 3.23 14.22
C VAL A 200 -4.76 2.75 14.20
N ILE A 201 -5.57 3.28 15.11
CA ILE A 201 -6.98 2.90 15.23
C ILE A 201 -7.81 3.70 14.22
N GLY A 202 -8.56 2.98 13.37
CA GLY A 202 -9.50 3.59 12.44
C GLY A 202 -10.75 4.12 13.15
N ASP A 203 -11.40 5.12 12.56
CA ASP A 203 -12.66 5.66 13.06
C ASP A 203 -13.81 4.70 12.75
N LYS A 204 -14.16 3.87 13.74
CA LYS A 204 -15.18 2.81 13.60
C LYS A 204 -16.57 3.35 13.26
N GLU A 205 -16.92 4.55 13.70
CA GLU A 205 -18.22 5.17 13.39
C GLU A 205 -18.33 5.55 11.91
N ARG A 206 -17.18 5.78 11.26
CA ARG A 206 -17.05 6.05 9.82
C ARG A 206 -16.51 4.85 9.04
N ASN A 207 -16.68 3.65 9.59
CA ASN A 207 -16.24 2.39 8.98
C ASN A 207 -14.71 2.29 8.77
N GLY A 208 -13.91 3.00 9.56
CA GLY A 208 -12.45 2.91 9.54
C GLY A 208 -11.94 1.61 10.15
N ARG A 209 -10.94 1.00 9.53
CA ARG A 209 -10.27 -0.22 10.01
C ARG A 209 -8.85 0.11 10.45
N ASP A 210 -8.24 -0.74 11.29
CA ASP A 210 -6.95 -0.41 11.92
C ASP A 210 -5.79 -0.63 10.94
N LEU A 211 -4.71 0.10 11.15
CA LEU A 211 -3.49 0.04 10.34
C LEU A 211 -2.30 -0.40 11.19
N GLY A 212 -1.62 -1.46 10.78
CA GLY A 212 -0.31 -1.85 11.32
C GLY A 212 0.81 -1.13 10.58
N VAL A 213 1.74 -0.50 11.29
CA VAL A 213 2.86 0.26 10.67
C VAL A 213 4.20 -0.33 11.10
N PHE A 214 5.02 -0.69 10.11
CA PHE A 214 6.29 -1.39 10.31
C PHE A 214 7.43 -0.67 9.59
N GLU A 215 8.56 -0.49 10.27
CA GLU A 215 9.77 0.13 9.75
C GLU A 215 10.88 -0.90 9.56
N ARG A 216 11.60 -0.80 8.43
CA ARG A 216 12.85 -1.52 8.20
C ARG A 216 13.98 -0.81 8.93
N LEU A 217 14.73 -1.52 9.77
CA LEU A 217 15.88 -1.00 10.53
C LEU A 217 17.18 -0.99 9.70
#